data_AF-F7ZL44-F1
#
_entry.id   AF-F7ZL44-F1
#
_cell.length_a   1.000
_cell.length_b   1.000
_cell.length_c   1.000
_cell.angle_alpha   90.00
_cell.angle_beta   90.00
_cell.angle_gamma   90.00
#
_symmetry.space_group_name_H-M   'P 1'
#
loop_
_entity.id
_entity.type
_entity.pdbx_description
1 polymer ?
#
loop_
_entity_poly.entity_id
_entity_poly.type
_entity_poly.pdbx_seq_one_letter_code
_entity_poly.pdbx_strand_id
1 'polypeptide(L)'
;MFTLAVGPLSVVASQSGLPDKAGVYLVFEFGSSASLTRDMSSSGAQELGPIRPPLSRMILASQTAHDQLQTSGYTMIPASALAALCGIEIPKINQVPRI
;
A
#
# COMPACT_ATOMS: atom_id res chain seq x y z
N MET A 1 12.18 -27.04 -21.70
CA MET A 1 11.26 -26.76 -20.58
C MET A 1 11.88 -25.63 -19.76
N PHE A 2 11.41 -24.39 -19.94
CA PHE A 2 11.83 -23.24 -19.15
C PHE A 2 11.00 -23.21 -17.87
N THR A 3 11.53 -23.74 -16.77
CA THR A 3 11.01 -23.44 -15.43
C THR A 3 11.50 -22.05 -15.06
N LEU A 4 10.77 -21.03 -15.53
CA LEU A 4 10.96 -19.68 -15.03
C LEU A 4 10.67 -19.72 -13.53
N ALA A 5 11.68 -19.40 -12.74
CA ALA A 5 11.55 -19.08 -11.34
C ALA A 5 10.69 -17.81 -11.24
N VAL A 6 9.37 -18.03 -11.27
CA VAL A 6 8.32 -17.06 -10.94
C VAL A 6 8.44 -16.86 -9.43
N GLY A 7 9.42 -16.05 -9.03
CA GLY A 7 9.85 -15.87 -7.65
C GLY A 7 8.78 -15.22 -6.76
N PRO A 8 9.12 -14.96 -5.48
CA PRO A 8 8.22 -14.36 -4.47
C PRO A 8 7.58 -13.03 -4.89
N LEU A 9 8.13 -12.36 -5.90
CA LEU A 9 7.58 -11.14 -6.52
C LEU A 9 6.17 -11.34 -7.10
N SER A 10 5.84 -12.56 -7.53
CA SER A 10 4.54 -12.91 -8.11
C SER A 10 3.43 -12.95 -7.05
N VAL A 11 3.79 -13.29 -5.81
CA VAL A 11 2.88 -13.31 -4.65
C VAL A 11 2.57 -11.88 -4.17
N VAL A 12 3.53 -10.96 -4.38
CA VAL A 12 3.35 -9.54 -4.06
C VAL A 12 2.47 -8.85 -5.10
N ALA A 13 2.60 -9.20 -6.38
CA ALA A 13 1.71 -8.71 -7.43
C ALA A 13 0.25 -9.15 -7.23
N SER A 14 -0.01 -10.34 -6.66
CA SER A 14 -1.38 -10.76 -6.30
C SER A 14 -1.99 -10.03 -5.11
N GLN A 15 -1.20 -9.27 -4.34
CA GLN A 15 -1.68 -8.41 -3.26
C GLN A 15 -1.70 -6.92 -3.64
N SER A 16 -1.14 -6.57 -4.79
CA SER A 16 -1.28 -5.25 -5.40
C SER A 16 -2.74 -5.05 -5.83
N GLY A 17 -3.55 -4.48 -4.94
CA GLY A 17 -4.99 -4.27 -5.12
C GLY A 17 -5.85 -4.90 -4.02
N LEU A 18 -5.25 -5.65 -3.08
CA LEU A 18 -5.93 -6.04 -1.86
C LEU A 18 -5.70 -4.95 -0.81
N PRO A 19 -6.76 -4.53 -0.11
CA PRO A 19 -6.63 -3.53 0.92
C PRO A 19 -5.79 -4.04 2.08
N ASP A 20 -4.86 -3.22 2.53
CA ASP A 20 -4.09 -3.50 3.72
C ASP A 20 -5.01 -3.45 4.94
N LYS A 21 -4.91 -4.45 5.83
CA LYS A 21 -5.74 -4.48 7.06
C LYS A 21 -5.49 -3.28 7.97
N ALA A 22 -4.30 -2.69 7.95
CA ALA A 22 -3.98 -1.48 8.70
C ALA A 22 -4.31 -0.20 7.91
N GLY A 23 -4.75 -0.32 6.65
CA GLY A 23 -5.05 0.81 5.77
C GLY A 23 -3.80 1.61 5.38
N VAL A 24 -2.60 1.04 5.53
CA VAL A 24 -1.35 1.73 5.26
C VAL A 24 -0.84 1.37 3.87
N TYR A 25 -0.59 2.40 3.06
CA TYR A 25 -0.13 2.24 1.69
C TYR A 25 1.04 3.17 1.39
N LEU A 26 1.93 2.71 0.52
CA LEU A 26 2.90 3.55 -0.15
C LEU A 26 2.35 3.89 -1.54
N VAL A 27 2.12 5.17 -1.79
CA VAL A 27 1.69 5.67 -3.09
C VAL A 27 2.90 6.16 -3.85
N PHE A 28 3.07 5.71 -5.09
CA PHE A 28 4.09 6.23 -5.99
C PHE A 28 3.54 7.39 -6.80
N GLU A 29 4.29 8.48 -6.82
CA GLU A 29 3.92 9.69 -7.53
C GLU A 29 5.00 9.99 -8.57
N PHE A 30 4.66 9.79 -9.84
CA PHE A 30 5.50 10.16 -10.98
C PHE A 30 5.09 11.53 -11.58
N GLY A 31 4.28 12.30 -10.85
CA GLY A 31 3.66 13.54 -11.31
C GLY A 31 3.68 14.68 -10.27
N SER A 32 2.77 15.65 -10.41
CA SER A 32 2.71 16.82 -9.53
C SER A 32 2.11 16.48 -8.16
N SER A 33 2.95 16.57 -7.13
CA SER A 33 2.65 16.49 -5.69
C SER A 33 1.43 17.24 -5.17
N ALA A 34 0.95 18.23 -5.92
CA ALA A 34 -0.28 18.95 -5.58
C ALA A 34 -1.55 18.15 -5.90
N SER A 35 -1.55 17.31 -6.93
CA SER A 35 -2.70 16.49 -7.34
C SER A 35 -2.98 15.39 -6.32
N LEU A 36 -1.95 14.64 -5.92
CA LEU A 36 -2.10 13.59 -4.91
C LEU A 36 -2.59 14.16 -3.57
N THR A 37 -2.07 15.32 -3.16
CA THR A 37 -2.52 15.97 -1.91
C THR A 37 -4.00 16.36 -1.96
N ARG A 38 -4.47 16.84 -3.12
CA ARG A 38 -5.88 17.19 -3.33
C ARG A 38 -6.75 15.95 -3.30
N ASP A 39 -6.36 14.91 -4.01
CA ASP A 39 -7.12 13.67 -4.13
C ASP A 39 -7.19 12.94 -2.78
N MET A 40 -6.08 12.91 -2.02
CA MET A 40 -6.06 12.41 -0.65
C MET A 40 -7.01 13.18 0.27
N SER A 41 -6.99 14.52 0.19
CA SER A 41 -7.88 15.37 0.99
C SER A 41 -9.35 15.13 0.65
N SER A 42 -9.66 14.87 -0.62
CA SER A 42 -11.03 14.59 -1.09
C SER A 42 -11.52 13.18 -0.73
N SER A 43 -10.61 12.22 -0.65
CA SER A 43 -10.89 10.81 -0.34
C SER A 43 -10.85 10.50 1.16
N GLY A 44 -10.36 11.43 1.97
CA GLY A 44 -10.15 11.24 3.41
C GLY A 44 -8.89 10.43 3.75
N ALA A 45 -7.97 10.27 2.80
CA ALA A 45 -6.66 9.68 3.06
C ALA A 45 -5.75 10.70 3.76
N GLN A 46 -4.93 10.21 4.69
CA GLN A 46 -3.99 11.03 5.45
C GLN A 46 -2.55 10.61 5.15
N GLU A 47 -1.65 11.58 5.12
CA GLU A 47 -0.23 11.30 4.99
C GLU A 47 0.35 10.76 6.30
N LEU A 48 1.17 9.72 6.22
CA LEU A 48 1.87 9.14 7.35
C LEU A 48 3.36 9.48 7.28
N GLY A 49 3.83 10.16 8.32
CA GLY A 49 5.25 10.44 8.53
C GLY A 49 5.64 11.90 8.27
N PRO A 50 6.80 12.32 8.81
CA PRO A 50 7.27 13.71 8.70
C PRO A 50 7.98 14.00 7.38
N ILE A 51 8.33 12.98 6.60
CA ILE A 51 9.16 13.09 5.39
C ILE A 51 8.26 12.89 4.18
N ARG A 52 8.37 13.81 3.21
CA ARG A 52 7.78 13.74 1.87
C ARG A 52 8.86 13.33 0.87
N PRO A 53 9.07 12.02 0.62
CA PRO A 53 9.96 11.61 -0.45
C PRO A 53 9.47 12.18 -1.79
N PRO A 54 10.37 12.52 -2.71
CA PRO A 54 10.01 13.14 -4.00
C PRO A 54 9.25 12.19 -4.94
N LEU A 55 9.27 10.88 -4.69
CA LEU A 55 8.73 9.86 -5.60
C LEU A 55 7.67 8.95 -4.95
N SER A 56 7.48 9.06 -3.64
CA SER A 56 6.52 8.23 -2.92
C SER A 56 6.06 8.89 -1.63
N ARG A 57 4.86 8.55 -1.20
CA ARG A 57 4.31 8.97 0.09
C ARG A 57 3.66 7.81 0.78
N MET A 58 3.89 7.69 2.08
CA MET A 58 3.14 6.75 2.90
C MET A 58 1.85 7.42 3.33
N ILE A 59 0.74 6.71 3.20
CA ILE A 59 -0.60 7.22 3.51
C ILE A 59 -1.38 6.20 4.32
N LEU A 60 -2.30 6.71 5.12
CA LEU A 60 -3.39 5.97 5.72
C LEU A 60 -4.65 6.22 4.88
N ALA A 61 -5.21 5.17 4.32
CA ALA A 61 -6.42 5.24 3.50
C ALA A 61 -7.43 4.17 3.94
N SER A 62 -8.70 4.55 4.03
CA SER A 62 -9.81 3.61 4.16
C SER A 62 -10.00 2.82 2.85
N GLN A 63 -10.84 1.78 2.86
CA GLN A 63 -11.18 1.05 1.64
C GLN A 63 -11.69 1.98 0.52
N THR A 64 -12.63 2.87 0.86
CA THR A 64 -13.22 3.80 -0.10
C THR A 64 -12.17 4.75 -0.68
N ALA A 65 -11.22 5.20 0.15
CA ALA A 65 -10.14 6.07 -0.30
C ALA A 65 -9.13 5.32 -1.19
N HIS A 66 -8.85 4.05 -0.87
CA HIS A 66 -8.04 3.17 -1.70
C HIS A 66 -8.65 3.01 -3.09
N ASP A 67 -9.94 2.66 -3.18
CA ASP A 67 -10.63 2.45 -4.45
C ASP A 67 -10.66 3.74 -5.30
N GLN A 68 -10.84 4.90 -4.65
CA GLN A 68 -10.80 6.21 -5.31
C GLN A 68 -9.42 6.55 -5.85
N LEU A 69 -8.37 6.39 -5.05
CA LEU A 69 -6.99 6.66 -5.48
C LEU A 69 -6.56 5.70 -6.59
N GLN A 70 -6.97 4.43 -6.53
CA GLN A 70 -6.73 3.47 -7.59
C GLN A 70 -7.45 3.86 -8.88
N THR A 71 -8.70 4.33 -8.80
CA THR A 71 -9.47 4.82 -9.96
C THR A 71 -8.85 6.09 -10.56
N SER A 72 -8.26 6.95 -9.73
CA SER A 72 -7.52 8.13 -10.17
C SER A 72 -6.16 7.80 -10.81
N GLY A 73 -5.79 6.52 -10.89
CA GLY A 73 -4.59 6.04 -11.57
C GLY A 73 -3.33 6.00 -10.71
N TYR A 74 -3.45 6.10 -9.38
CA TYR A 74 -2.30 5.99 -8.49
C TYR A 74 -1.90 4.54 -8.27
N THR A 75 -0.60 4.28 -8.35
CA THR A 75 -0.03 2.98 -7.98
C THR A 75 0.18 2.94 -6.48
N MET A 76 -0.53 2.02 -5.81
CA MET A 76 -0.48 1.84 -4.36
C MET A 76 0.10 0.48 -4.00
N ILE A 77 1.08 0.46 -3.11
CA ILE A 77 1.65 -0.76 -2.53
C ILE A 77 1.24 -0.85 -1.06
N PRO A 78 0.54 -1.91 -0.62
CA PRO A 78 0.18 -2.07 0.78
C PRO A 78 1.44 -2.26 1.64
N ALA A 79 1.44 -1.73 2.86
CA ALA A 79 2.59 -1.85 3.77
C ALA A 79 2.91 -3.32 4.10
N SER A 80 1.91 -4.20 4.14
CA SER A 80 2.11 -5.64 4.28
C SER A 80 2.90 -6.27 3.14
N ALA A 81 2.70 -5.82 1.90
CA ALA A 81 3.52 -6.25 0.76
C ALA A 81 4.98 -5.78 0.91
N LEU A 82 5.19 -4.55 1.38
CA LEU A 82 6.55 -4.04 1.65
C LEU A 82 7.24 -4.82 2.77
N ALA A 83 6.51 -5.12 3.86
CA ALA A 83 7.03 -5.93 4.95
C ALA A 83 7.46 -7.32 4.45
N ALA A 84 6.62 -7.98 3.64
CA ALA A 84 6.95 -9.27 3.04
C ALA A 84 8.20 -9.22 2.13
N LEU A 85 8.36 -8.15 1.33
CA LEU A 85 9.56 -7.94 0.51
C LEU A 85 10.83 -7.77 1.37
N CYS A 86 10.70 -7.15 2.54
CA CYS A 86 11.79 -6.99 3.51
C CYS A 86 12.04 -8.26 4.34
N GLY A 87 11.30 -9.36 4.11
CA GLY A 87 11.38 -10.56 4.94
C GLY A 87 10.78 -10.40 6.33
N ILE A 88 9.98 -9.35 6.55
CA ILE A 88 9.28 -9.08 7.81
C ILE A 88 7.90 -9.72 7.73
N GLU A 89 7.70 -10.79 8.49
CA GLU A 89 6.38 -11.39 8.67
C GLU A 89 5.57 -10.52 9.64
N ILE A 90 4.48 -9.92 9.15
CA ILE A 90 3.54 -9.22 10.03
C ILE A 90 2.78 -10.28 10.83
N PRO A 91 2.91 -10.32 12.17
CA PRO A 91 2.20 -11.30 12.97
C PRO A 91 0.70 -11.13 12.75
N LYS A 92 0.00 -12.23 12.44
CA LYS A 92 -1.46 -12.25 12.39
C LYS A 92 -1.96 -11.92 13.80
N ILE A 93 -2.42 -10.69 14.00
CA ILE A 93 -3.09 -10.26 15.23
C ILE A 93 -4.48 -10.91 15.24
N ASN A 94 -4.52 -12.22 15.47
CA ASN A 94 -5.75 -12.98 15.70
C ASN A 94 -5.42 -14.36 16.28
N GLN A 95 -4.85 -14.38 17.48
CA GLN A 95 -5.16 -15.41 18.47
C GLN A 95 -5.13 -14.76 19.86
N VAL A 96 -6.27 -14.17 20.24
CA VAL A 96 -6.57 -13.97 21.67
C VAL A 96 -6.74 -15.37 22.25
N PRO A 97 -5.90 -15.83 23.19
CA PRO A 97 -6.23 -17.03 23.95
C PRO A 97 -7.47 -16.68 24.77
N ARG A 98 -8.61 -17.27 24.42
CA ARG A 98 -9.71 -17.36 25.37
C ARG A 98 -9.23 -18.27 26.50
N ILE A 99 -8.97 -17.63 27.64
CA ILE A 99 -8.88 -18.24 28.97
C ILE A 99 -10.05 -19.19 29.21
#